data_AF-A0A6M7UN96-F1
#
_entry.id   AF-A0A6M7UN96-F1
#
_cell.length_a   1.000
_cell.length_b   1.000
_cell.length_c   1.000
_cell.angle_alpha   90.00
_cell.angle_beta   90.00
_cell.angle_gamma   90.00
#
_symmetry.space_group_name_H-M   'P 1'
#
loop_
_entity.id
_entity.type
_entity.pdbx_description
1 polymer ?
#
loop_
_entity_poly.entity_id
_entity_poly.type
_entity_poly.pdbx_seq_one_letter_code
_entity_poly.pdbx_strand_id
1 'polypeptide(L)' 'MPDDDFVKAYRAGGVRAVNDLLSTRFGKGGAALMRTIERMHDSGNWDVKFHYVHGQADFGVVIAYLGDD' A
#
# COMPACT_ATOMS: atom_id res chain seq x y z
N MET A 1 -5.67 9.65 10.40
CA MET A 1 -6.16 9.13 9.10
C MET A 1 -5.56 7.74 8.85
N PRO A 2 -6.11 6.90 7.95
CA PRO A 2 -5.55 5.57 7.64
C PRO A 2 -4.07 5.60 7.25
N ASP A 3 -3.63 6.69 6.61
CA ASP A 3 -2.25 6.92 6.22
C ASP A 3 -1.31 7.06 7.43
N ASP A 4 -1.80 7.54 8.58
CA ASP A 4 -0.98 7.62 9.80
C ASP A 4 -0.54 6.24 10.29
N ASP A 5 -1.39 5.22 10.13
CA ASP A 5 -1.05 3.84 10.53
C ASP A 5 0.00 3.24 9.58
N PHE A 6 -0.09 3.54 8.28
CA PHE A 6 0.91 3.10 7.30
C PHE A 6 2.24 3.81 7.46
N VAL A 7 2.24 5.13 7.72
CA VAL A 7 3.47 5.89 8.04
C VAL A 7 4.10 5.39 9.33
N LYS A 8 3.31 5.10 10.37
CA LYS A 8 3.82 4.49 11.62
C LYS A 8 4.44 3.12 11.37
N ALA A 9 3.78 2.26 10.58
CA ALA A 9 4.31 0.96 10.20
C ALA A 9 5.63 1.10 9.43
N TYR A 10 5.70 2.03 8.48
CA TYR A 10 6.92 2.35 7.75
C TYR A 10 8.05 2.82 8.68
N ARG A 11 7.77 3.71 9.62
CA ARG A 11 8.77 4.18 10.60
C ARG A 11 9.26 3.06 11.53
N ALA A 12 8.42 2.05 11.79
CA ALA A 12 8.77 0.93 12.65
C ALA A 12 9.55 -0.19 11.93
N GLY A 13 9.32 -0.40 10.63
CA GLY A 13 9.89 -1.57 9.92
C GLY A 13 9.97 -1.45 8.40
N GLY A 14 9.94 -0.23 7.87
CA GLY A 14 10.01 0.07 6.44
C GLY A 14 8.81 -0.45 5.64
N VAL A 15 8.98 -0.51 4.32
CA VAL A 15 7.95 -0.98 3.39
C VAL A 15 7.47 -2.41 3.65
N ARG A 16 8.29 -3.27 4.26
CA ARG A 16 7.85 -4.61 4.66
C ARG A 16 6.73 -4.55 5.70
N ALA A 17 6.89 -3.75 6.75
CA ALA A 17 5.89 -3.60 7.80
C ALA A 17 4.57 -3.01 7.25
N VAL A 18 4.64 -2.14 6.25
CA VAL A 18 3.45 -1.59 5.57
C VAL A 18 2.69 -2.68 4.82
N ASN A 19 3.39 -3.50 4.02
CA ASN A 19 2.77 -4.60 3.27
C ASN A 19 2.22 -5.70 4.20
N ASP A 20 2.89 -5.97 5.32
CA ASP A 20 2.43 -6.89 6.35
C ASP A 20 1.14 -6.35 7.03
N LEU A 21 1.08 -5.05 7.32
CA LEU A 21 -0.11 -4.39 7.86
C LEU A 21 -1.29 -4.44 6.87
N LEU A 22 -1.04 -4.15 5.58
CA LEU A 22 -2.05 -4.27 4.52
C LEU A 22 -2.60 -5.70 4.43
N SER A 23 -1.70 -6.69 4.42
CA SER A 23 -2.06 -8.11 4.38
C SER A 23 -2.84 -8.55 5.62
N THR A 24 -2.49 -8.04 6.79
CA THR A 24 -3.18 -8.34 8.06
C THR A 24 -4.58 -7.73 8.09
N ARG A 25 -4.72 -6.49 7.60
CA ARG A 25 -5.97 -5.73 7.68
C ARG A 25 -7.01 -6.15 6.64
N PHE A 26 -6.57 -6.53 5.45
CA PHE A 26 -7.47 -6.81 4.33
C PHE A 26 -7.35 -8.24 3.78
N GLY A 27 -6.39 -9.03 4.26
CA GLY A 27 -6.08 -10.34 3.69
C GLY A 27 -5.26 -10.24 2.41
N LYS A 28 -5.13 -11.38 1.71
CA LYS A 28 -4.42 -11.46 0.42
C LYS A 28 -5.43 -11.25 -0.72
N GLY A 29 -5.66 -9.99 -1.07
CA GLY A 29 -6.51 -9.60 -2.21
C GLY A 29 -7.88 -9.04 -1.81
N GLY A 30 -8.61 -8.56 -2.82
CA GLY A 30 -9.97 -8.05 -2.68
C GLY A 30 -10.11 -6.54 -2.87
N ALA A 31 -11.34 -6.10 -3.15
CA ALA A 31 -11.62 -4.72 -3.55
C ALA A 31 -11.26 -3.68 -2.46
N ALA A 32 -11.33 -4.05 -1.17
CA ALA A 32 -10.95 -3.14 -0.08
C ALA A 32 -9.43 -2.93 0.00
N LEU A 33 -8.64 -3.97 -0.25
CA LEU A 33 -7.18 -3.89 -0.34
C LEU A 33 -6.79 -3.01 -1.53
N MET A 34 -7.31 -3.31 -2.72
CA MET A 34 -7.01 -2.55 -3.94
C MET A 34 -7.37 -1.09 -3.81
N ARG A 35 -8.58 -0.75 -3.35
CA ARG A 35 -8.95 0.66 -3.10
C ARG A 35 -8.05 1.36 -2.09
N THR A 36 -7.44 0.63 -1.15
CA THR A 36 -6.52 1.22 -0.18
C THR A 36 -5.15 1.47 -0.81
N ILE A 37 -4.65 0.50 -1.58
CA ILE A 37 -3.39 0.62 -2.31
C ILE A 37 -3.46 1.75 -3.35
N GLU A 38 -4.57 1.84 -4.10
CA GLU A 38 -4.82 2.93 -5.05
C GLU A 38 -4.80 4.28 -4.35
N ARG A 39 -5.50 4.43 -3.22
CA ARG A 39 -5.46 5.69 -2.43
C ARG A 39 -4.05 6.02 -1.94
N MET A 40 -3.28 5.03 -1.49
CA MET A 40 -1.89 5.26 -1.08
C MET A 40 -1.05 5.75 -2.24
N HIS A 41 -1.19 5.15 -3.43
CA HIS A 41 -0.51 5.61 -4.63
C HIS A 41 -0.96 7.02 -5.04
N ASP A 42 -2.26 7.28 -5.08
CA ASP A 42 -2.85 8.57 -5.46
C ASP A 42 -2.48 9.70 -4.50
N SER A 43 -2.16 9.40 -3.24
CA SER A 43 -1.65 10.39 -2.28
C SER A 43 -0.31 11.00 -2.69
N GLY A 44 0.43 10.36 -3.61
CA GLY A 44 1.79 10.74 -4.01
C GLY A 44 2.86 10.41 -2.96
N ASN A 45 2.49 10.00 -1.76
CA ASN A 45 3.41 9.69 -0.67
C ASN A 45 3.95 8.25 -0.75
N TRP A 46 3.41 7.40 -1.60
CA TRP A 46 3.76 5.99 -1.68
C TRP A 46 3.97 5.57 -3.13
N ASP A 47 5.10 4.92 -3.38
CA ASP A 47 5.29 4.21 -4.64
C ASP A 47 4.76 2.79 -4.53
N VAL A 48 4.01 2.36 -5.54
CA VAL A 48 3.30 1.09 -5.56
C VAL A 48 3.57 0.38 -6.86
N LYS A 49 4.02 -0.87 -6.78
CA LYS A 49 4.10 -1.77 -7.92
C LYS A 49 2.79 -2.52 -8.07
N PHE A 50 2.03 -2.20 -9.11
CA PHE A 50 0.79 -2.89 -9.46
C PHE A 50 1.06 -4.15 -10.30
N HIS A 51 0.31 -5.21 -10.01
CA HIS A 51 0.10 -6.33 -10.90
C HIS A 51 -1.18 -6.08 -11.69
N TYR A 52 -1.17 -6.43 -12.98
CA TYR A 52 -2.30 -6.24 -13.88
C TYR A 52 -2.71 -7.56 -14.52
N VAL A 53 -4.00 -7.84 -14.50
CA VAL A 53 -4.63 -8.95 -15.20
C VAL A 53 -5.70 -8.37 -16.12
N HIS A 54 -5.63 -8.72 -17.42
CA HIS A 54 -6.53 -8.17 -18.45
C HIS A 54 -6.62 -6.64 -18.50
N GLY A 55 -5.51 -5.95 -18.18
CA GLY A 55 -5.45 -4.49 -18.17
C GLY A 55 -6.06 -3.82 -16.94
N GLN A 56 -6.51 -4.59 -15.96
CA GLN A 56 -6.99 -4.09 -14.67
C GLN A 56 -6.01 -4.47 -13.56
N ALA A 57 -5.75 -3.54 -12.64
CA ALA A 57 -4.94 -3.85 -11.48
C ALA A 57 -5.70 -4.80 -10.54
N ASP A 58 -5.11 -5.94 -10.21
CA ASP A 58 -5.71 -6.96 -9.34
C ASP A 58 -4.93 -7.15 -8.03
N PHE A 59 -3.68 -6.67 -8.00
CA PHE A 59 -2.82 -6.67 -6.82
C PHE A 59 -1.85 -5.49 -6.83
N GLY A 60 -1.33 -5.10 -5.66
CA GLY A 60 -0.29 -4.09 -5.55
C GLY A 60 0.57 -4.27 -4.31
N VAL A 61 1.81 -3.83 -4.39
CA VAL A 61 2.79 -3.88 -3.30
C VAL A 61 3.42 -2.51 -3.15
N VAL A 62 3.47 -2.00 -1.92
CA VAL A 62 4.17 -0.75 -1.60
C VAL A 62 5.68 -1.01 -1.70
N ILE A 63 6.38 -0.22 -2.50
CA ILE A 63 7.82 -0.37 -2.75
C ILE A 63 8.67 0.78 -2.21
N ALA A 64 8.09 1.97 -2.01
CA ALA A 64 8.77 3.09 -1.37
C ALA A 64 7.79 4.04 -0.66
N TYR A 65 8.33 4.80 0.30
CA TYR A 65 7.67 5.98 0.88
C TYR A 65 8.37 7.23 0.34
N LEU A 66 7.58 8.18 -0.18
CA LEU A 66 8.01 9.40 -0.85
C LEU A 66 7.68 10.67 -0.06
N GLY A 67 6.94 10.54 1.05
CA GLY A 67 6.44 11.68 1.83
C GLY A 67 7.37 12.20 2.94
N ASP A 68 8.64 11.79 2.97
CA ASP A 68 9.66 12.29 3.92
C ASP A 68 10.66 13.28 3.24
N ASP A 69 10.43 13.64 1.97
CA ASP A 69 11.23 14.61 1.19
C ASP A 69 10.58 16.02 1.14
#